data_AF-A0A6L9EU13-F1
#
_entry.id   AF-A0A6L9EU13-F1
#
_cell.length_a   1.000
_cell.length_b   1.000
_cell.length_c   1.000
_cell.angle_alpha   90.00
_cell.angle_beta   90.00
_cell.angle_gamma   90.00
#
_symmetry.space_group_name_H-M   'P 1'
#
loop_
_entity.id
_entity.type
_entity.pdbx_description
1 polymer ?
#
loop_
_entity_poly.entity_id
_entity_poly.type
_entity_poly.pdbx_seq_one_letter_code
_entity_poly.pdbx_strand_id
1 'polypeptide(L)'
;MKNNYSIENDILAISYYVNQNNWQDVSKTNYNRILYFSAALCPVFAPNYNWKYYFSNTLFGPYNSEILNSLQKLSVKGFIKVTERKVSVNRVFENYCITDKGISLCENVLFKIESENKKYMCFNVIVKVLSIYGSDFLIKLVKADPNINSLNKINKMTKINTDNCEENLSKEFFLFLKDNSKKRNNKITNEDNLLLFFDILYRKYKGGSN
;
A
#
# COMPACT_ATOMS: atom_id res chain seq x y z
N MET A 1 28.64 1.26 0.57
CA MET A 1 27.36 1.70 -0.04
C MET A 1 26.33 1.81 1.08
N LYS A 2 25.90 3.02 1.47
CA LYS A 2 24.94 3.22 2.57
C LYS A 2 23.56 2.76 2.13
N ASN A 3 22.89 1.99 3.00
CA ASN A 3 21.56 1.38 2.82
C ASN A 3 20.55 2.29 2.09
N ASN A 4 20.29 2.01 0.81
CA ASN A 4 19.22 2.64 0.02
C ASN A 4 17.82 2.03 0.29
N TYR A 5 17.65 1.38 1.44
CA TYR A 5 16.46 0.60 1.80
C TYR A 5 15.56 1.33 2.79
N SER A 6 15.20 2.57 2.48
CA SER A 6 14.40 3.38 3.39
C SER A 6 12.97 3.56 2.90
N ILE A 7 12.05 3.65 3.86
CA ILE A 7 10.65 3.96 3.63
C ILE A 7 10.46 5.28 2.86
N GLU A 8 11.45 6.19 2.87
CA GLU A 8 11.45 7.37 1.99
C GLU A 8 11.44 7.00 0.50
N ASN A 9 12.26 6.03 0.08
CA ASN A 9 12.29 5.59 -1.32
C ASN A 9 10.98 4.92 -1.72
N ASP A 10 10.37 4.17 -0.80
CA ASP A 10 9.09 3.51 -1.03
C ASP A 10 7.95 4.52 -1.15
N ILE A 11 7.90 5.52 -0.27
CA ILE A 11 6.95 6.61 -0.36
C ILE A 11 7.11 7.34 -1.70
N LEU A 12 8.34 7.61 -2.14
CA LEU A 12 8.57 8.31 -3.40
C LEU A 12 8.13 7.46 -4.62
N ALA A 13 8.45 6.17 -4.63
CA ALA A 13 7.99 5.24 -5.66
C ALA A 13 6.45 5.13 -5.70
N ILE A 14 5.79 5.05 -4.54
CA ILE A 14 4.33 5.10 -4.47
C ILE A 14 3.79 6.44 -5.00
N SER A 15 4.41 7.56 -4.60
CA SER A 15 4.01 8.89 -5.07
C SER A 15 4.09 9.01 -6.60
N TYR A 16 5.13 8.41 -7.20
CA TYR A 16 5.29 8.33 -8.64
C TYR A 16 4.14 7.56 -9.29
N TYR A 17 3.86 6.33 -8.86
CA TYR A 17 2.81 5.51 -9.48
C TYR A 17 1.41 6.10 -9.26
N VAL A 18 1.17 6.72 -8.11
CA VAL A 18 -0.07 7.45 -7.82
C VAL A 18 -0.26 8.58 -8.82
N ASN A 19 0.79 9.36 -9.08
CA ASN A 19 0.77 10.45 -10.07
C ASN A 19 0.52 9.91 -11.49
N GLN A 20 1.15 8.80 -11.86
CA GLN A 20 0.91 8.13 -13.16
C GLN A 20 -0.54 7.62 -13.31
N ASN A 21 -1.25 7.40 -12.21
CA ASN A 21 -2.66 7.01 -12.19
C ASN A 21 -3.61 8.21 -11.94
N ASN A 22 -3.15 9.45 -12.16
CA ASN A 22 -3.93 10.69 -12.10
C ASN A 22 -4.53 11.04 -10.74
N TRP A 23 -3.94 10.55 -9.64
CA TRP A 23 -4.30 11.03 -8.31
C TRP A 23 -3.66 12.39 -8.09
N GLN A 24 -4.48 13.39 -7.75
CA GLN A 24 -4.01 14.76 -7.50
C GLN A 24 -3.03 14.81 -6.33
N ASP A 25 -3.39 14.18 -5.21
CA ASP A 25 -2.57 14.09 -4.03
C ASP A 25 -2.95 12.90 -3.13
N VAL A 26 -2.11 12.65 -2.13
CA VAL A 26 -2.25 11.51 -1.21
C VAL A 26 -2.03 11.97 0.21
N SER A 27 -2.98 11.66 1.08
CA SER A 27 -2.84 11.88 2.52
C SER A 27 -1.91 10.85 3.18
N LYS A 28 -1.34 11.21 4.33
CA LYS A 28 -0.55 10.28 5.17
C LYS A 28 -1.25 8.93 5.40
N THR A 29 -2.55 8.95 5.65
CA THR A 29 -3.32 7.71 5.91
C THR A 29 -3.40 6.85 4.67
N ASN A 30 -3.51 7.42 3.48
CA ASN A 30 -3.49 6.64 2.23
C ASN A 30 -2.11 6.04 1.95
N TYR A 31 -1.00 6.73 2.24
CA TYR A 31 0.34 6.10 2.20
C TYR A 31 0.43 4.88 3.10
N ASN A 32 -0.08 4.97 4.34
CA ASN A 32 -0.11 3.81 5.25
C ASN A 32 -0.85 2.63 4.64
N ARG A 33 -2.02 2.86 4.02
CA ARG A 33 -2.87 1.81 3.45
C ARG A 33 -2.28 1.19 2.19
N ILE A 34 -1.74 2.01 1.29
CA ILE A 34 -1.13 1.53 0.05
C ILE A 34 0.12 0.71 0.37
N LEU A 35 1.04 1.24 1.19
CA LEU A 35 2.25 0.52 1.58
C LEU A 35 1.92 -0.74 2.39
N TYR A 36 0.88 -0.72 3.22
CA TYR A 36 0.39 -1.90 3.91
C TYR A 36 -0.06 -2.99 2.94
N PHE A 37 -0.93 -2.69 1.97
CA PHE A 37 -1.38 -3.69 0.99
C PHE A 37 -0.20 -4.22 0.16
N SER A 38 0.71 -3.33 -0.23
CA SER A 38 1.95 -3.72 -0.91
C SER A 38 2.78 -4.68 -0.05
N ALA A 39 2.92 -4.43 1.26
CA ALA A 39 3.64 -5.32 2.18
C ALA A 39 2.93 -6.67 2.33
N ALA A 40 1.63 -6.66 2.60
CA ALA A 40 0.83 -7.86 2.83
C ALA A 40 0.77 -8.79 1.61
N LEU A 41 0.78 -8.23 0.40
CA LEU A 41 0.75 -8.98 -0.86
C LEU A 41 2.13 -9.15 -1.51
N CYS A 42 3.18 -8.52 -0.97
CA CYS A 42 4.56 -8.67 -1.43
C CYS A 42 4.99 -10.13 -1.56
N PRO A 43 4.67 -11.04 -0.62
CA PRO A 43 5.03 -12.46 -0.75
C PRO A 43 4.47 -13.14 -2.01
N VAL A 44 3.41 -12.60 -2.62
CA VAL A 44 2.83 -13.14 -3.86
C VAL A 44 3.51 -12.55 -5.10
N PHE A 45 3.71 -11.24 -5.13
CA PHE A 45 4.20 -10.52 -6.31
C PHE A 45 5.73 -10.44 -6.36
N ALA A 46 6.40 -10.53 -5.21
CA ALA A 46 7.84 -10.50 -5.04
C ALA A 46 8.27 -11.48 -3.92
N PRO A 47 8.09 -12.81 -4.10
CA PRO A 47 8.25 -13.82 -3.04
C PRO A 47 9.65 -13.86 -2.39
N ASN A 48 10.68 -13.44 -3.13
CA ASN A 48 12.06 -13.44 -2.63
C ASN A 48 12.47 -12.09 -2.02
N TYR A 49 11.57 -11.11 -1.97
CA TYR A 49 11.86 -9.80 -1.40
C TYR A 49 11.62 -9.79 0.10
N ASN A 50 12.65 -9.43 0.87
CA ASN A 50 12.54 -9.32 2.31
C ASN A 50 12.14 -7.88 2.71
N TRP A 51 10.87 -7.72 3.06
CA TRP A 51 10.31 -6.45 3.49
C TRP A 51 10.90 -5.97 4.83
N LYS A 52 11.22 -4.68 4.95
CA LYS A 52 12.13 -4.18 6.02
C LYS A 52 11.46 -3.47 7.19
N TYR A 53 10.17 -3.16 7.11
CA TYR A 53 9.43 -2.47 8.16
C TYR A 53 8.05 -3.07 8.33
N TYR A 54 7.43 -2.89 9.49
CA TYR A 54 6.14 -3.51 9.79
C TYR A 54 5.03 -2.47 9.90
N PHE A 55 3.79 -2.96 9.93
CA PHE A 55 2.60 -2.18 10.25
C PHE A 55 1.97 -2.72 11.52
N SER A 56 1.47 -1.83 12.36
CA SER A 56 0.66 -2.19 13.52
C SER A 56 -0.80 -1.93 13.23
N ASN A 57 -1.69 -2.77 13.74
CA ASN A 57 -3.11 -2.53 13.71
C ASN A 57 -3.48 -1.45 14.73
N THR A 58 -4.30 -0.49 14.30
CA THR A 58 -4.85 0.58 15.15
C THR A 58 -6.34 0.71 14.89
N LEU A 59 -7.04 1.51 15.71
CA LEU A 59 -8.46 1.86 15.48
C LEU A 59 -8.73 2.42 14.08
N PHE A 60 -7.73 3.04 13.43
CA PHE A 60 -7.85 3.66 12.12
C PHE A 60 -7.29 2.80 10.98
N GLY A 61 -6.89 1.56 11.29
CA GLY A 61 -6.28 0.60 10.36
C GLY A 61 -4.75 0.47 10.54
N PRO A 62 -4.03 -0.01 9.52
CA PRO A 62 -2.60 -0.24 9.56
C PRO A 62 -1.86 1.09 9.70
N TYR A 63 -0.86 1.08 10.56
CA TYR A 63 -0.05 2.25 10.88
C TYR A 63 1.43 1.88 10.92
N ASN A 64 2.25 2.72 10.30
CA ASN A 64 3.69 2.74 10.48
C ASN A 64 4.11 4.15 10.93
N SER A 65 4.85 4.23 12.04
CA SER A 65 5.24 5.49 12.69
C SER A 65 6.26 6.30 11.91
N GLU A 66 7.02 5.68 11.00
CA GLU A 66 8.09 6.33 10.26
C GLU A 66 7.55 7.15 9.08
N ILE A 67 6.37 6.78 8.54
CA ILE A 67 5.81 7.40 7.33
C ILE A 67 5.70 8.93 7.45
N LEU A 68 5.26 9.47 8.59
CA LEU A 68 5.13 10.92 8.76
C LEU A 68 6.49 11.62 8.66
N ASN A 69 7.48 11.11 9.38
CA ASN A 69 8.82 11.69 9.39
C ASN A 69 9.47 11.61 7.99
N SER A 70 9.21 10.51 7.27
CA SER A 70 9.71 10.32 5.91
C SER A 70 9.03 11.24 4.89
N LEU A 71 7.71 11.46 5.00
CA LEU A 71 7.01 12.47 4.19
C LEU A 71 7.59 13.87 4.42
N GLN A 72 7.81 14.26 5.67
CA GLN A 72 8.42 15.55 6.01
C GLN A 72 9.83 15.70 5.42
N LYS A 73 10.68 14.68 5.57
CA LYS A 73 12.04 14.69 4.98
C LYS A 73 12.00 14.81 3.45
N LEU A 74 11.15 14.04 2.77
CA LEU A 74 11.00 14.12 1.32
C LEU A 74 10.48 15.49 0.87
N SER A 75 9.57 16.08 1.65
CA SER A 75 9.05 17.43 1.39
C SER A 75 10.13 18.50 1.54
N VAL A 76 10.93 18.44 2.61
CA VAL A 76 12.07 19.37 2.82
C VAL A 76 13.11 19.24 1.71
N LYS A 77 13.35 18.02 1.20
CA LYS A 77 14.25 17.79 0.05
C LYS A 77 13.65 18.24 -1.30
N GLY A 78 12.37 18.60 -1.33
CA GLY A 78 11.65 19.03 -2.52
C GLY A 78 11.28 17.91 -3.49
N PHE A 79 11.28 16.65 -3.04
CA PHE A 79 10.89 15.50 -3.88
C PHE A 79 9.37 15.28 -3.91
N ILE A 80 8.68 15.70 -2.85
CA ILE A 80 7.23 15.83 -2.79
C ILE A 80 6.88 17.24 -2.30
N LYS A 81 5.66 17.69 -2.53
CA LYS A 81 5.14 18.97 -2.01
C LYS A 81 3.80 18.75 -1.32
N VAL A 82 3.55 19.55 -0.28
CA VAL A 82 2.24 19.61 0.39
C VAL A 82 1.29 20.39 -0.52
N THR A 83 0.16 19.77 -0.89
CA THR A 83 -0.87 20.39 -1.75
C THR A 83 -2.01 20.98 -0.94
N GLU A 84 -2.35 20.32 0.16
CA GLU A 84 -3.41 20.73 1.08
C GLU A 84 -2.89 20.64 2.51
N ARG A 85 -3.22 21.65 3.32
CA ARG A 85 -2.93 21.65 4.76
C ARG A 85 -4.14 22.20 5.52
N LYS A 86 -4.76 21.35 6.34
CA LYS A 86 -5.86 21.72 7.24
C LYS A 86 -5.43 21.53 8.68
N VAL A 87 -5.48 22.60 9.47
CA VAL A 87 -5.17 22.59 10.89
C VAL A 87 -6.48 22.62 11.68
N SER A 88 -6.68 21.62 12.52
CA SER A 88 -7.72 21.54 13.54
C SER A 88 -7.06 21.57 14.92
N VAL A 89 -7.84 21.87 15.97
CA VAL A 89 -7.38 22.14 17.35
C VAL A 89 -6.27 21.18 17.81
N ASN A 90 -6.38 19.88 17.49
CA ASN A 90 -5.40 18.87 17.89
C ASN A 90 -4.86 18.02 16.71
N ARG A 91 -5.10 18.42 15.45
CA ARG A 91 -4.76 17.59 14.28
C ARG A 91 -4.34 18.42 13.08
N VAL A 92 -3.30 17.95 12.41
CA VAL A 92 -2.86 18.48 11.11
C VAL A 92 -3.16 17.42 10.04
N PHE A 93 -3.90 17.82 9.02
CA PHE A 93 -4.18 17.02 7.83
C PHE A 93 -3.38 17.60 6.67
N GLU A 94 -2.54 16.77 6.06
CA GLU A 94 -1.70 17.15 4.93
C GLU A 94 -1.84 16.11 3.82
N ASN A 95 -1.99 16.61 2.60
CA ASN A 95 -1.89 15.82 1.38
C ASN A 95 -0.61 16.19 0.63
N TYR A 96 -0.04 15.20 -0.06
CA TYR A 96 1.24 15.34 -0.75
C TYR A 96 1.12 14.87 -2.20
N CYS A 97 1.81 15.55 -3.11
CA CYS A 97 2.04 15.07 -4.47
C CYS A 97 3.54 15.08 -4.80
N ILE A 98 3.94 14.23 -5.75
CA ILE A 98 5.33 14.18 -6.21
C ILE A 98 5.67 15.44 -7.03
N THR A 99 6.92 15.90 -6.96
CA THR A 99 7.42 16.99 -7.82
C THR A 99 8.18 16.42 -9.03
N ASP A 100 8.46 17.25 -10.04
CA ASP A 100 9.30 16.84 -11.19
C ASP A 100 10.68 16.35 -10.75
N LYS A 101 11.23 16.95 -9.67
CA LYS A 101 12.48 16.51 -9.04
C LYS A 101 12.34 15.10 -8.44
N GLY A 102 11.21 14.81 -7.80
CA GLY A 102 10.90 13.48 -7.27
C GLY A 102 10.73 12.44 -8.38
N ILE A 103 9.98 12.79 -9.42
CA ILE A 103 9.79 11.97 -10.64
C ILE A 103 11.15 11.62 -11.25
N SER A 104 12.01 12.62 -11.44
CA SER A 104 13.35 12.44 -11.99
C SER A 104 14.21 11.50 -11.14
N LEU A 105 14.10 11.55 -9.81
CA LEU A 105 14.83 10.65 -8.91
C LEU A 105 14.33 9.19 -9.04
N CYS A 106 13.01 9.00 -9.15
CA CYS A 106 12.42 7.68 -9.37
C CYS A 106 12.96 7.03 -10.64
N GLU A 107 12.84 7.74 -11.77
CA GLU A 107 13.18 7.21 -13.09
C GLU A 107 14.69 7.01 -13.29
N ASN A 108 15.49 7.97 -12.81
CA ASN A 108 16.93 7.94 -13.08
C ASN A 108 17.73 7.13 -12.06
N VAL A 109 17.19 6.94 -10.85
CA VAL A 109 17.91 6.30 -9.74
C VAL A 109 17.13 5.12 -9.17
N LEU A 110 15.96 5.34 -8.58
CA LEU A 110 15.29 4.29 -7.79
C LEU A 110 14.94 3.07 -8.64
N PHE A 111 14.33 3.25 -9.80
CA PHE A 111 13.90 2.14 -10.67
C PHE A 111 15.05 1.41 -11.36
N LYS A 112 16.29 1.92 -11.25
CA LYS A 112 17.50 1.24 -11.73
C LYS A 112 18.15 0.36 -10.65
N ILE A 113 17.65 0.38 -9.42
CA ILE A 113 18.15 -0.48 -8.34
C ILE A 113 17.57 -1.88 -8.52
N GLU A 114 18.37 -2.79 -9.08
CA GLU A 114 17.93 -4.15 -9.43
C GLU A 114 17.34 -4.94 -8.25
N SER A 115 17.93 -4.80 -7.06
CA SER A 115 17.45 -5.47 -5.84
C SER A 115 16.05 -5.04 -5.41
N GLU A 116 15.60 -3.86 -5.84
CA GLU A 116 14.30 -3.28 -5.48
C GLU A 116 13.25 -3.41 -6.59
N ASN A 117 13.66 -3.82 -7.80
CA ASN A 117 12.80 -3.82 -8.99
C ASN A 117 11.49 -4.58 -8.77
N LYS A 118 11.55 -5.80 -8.22
CA LYS A 118 10.34 -6.60 -7.94
C LYS A 118 9.39 -5.92 -6.95
N LYS A 119 9.91 -5.20 -5.96
CA LYS A 119 9.08 -4.44 -5.02
C LYS A 119 8.42 -3.26 -5.72
N TYR A 120 9.15 -2.51 -6.54
CA TYR A 120 8.56 -1.39 -7.28
C TYR A 120 7.53 -1.84 -8.34
N MET A 121 7.73 -3.01 -8.95
CA MET A 121 6.69 -3.65 -9.77
C MET A 121 5.44 -3.99 -8.94
N CYS A 122 5.60 -4.53 -7.73
CA CYS A 122 4.49 -4.74 -6.81
C CYS A 122 3.74 -3.44 -6.50
N PHE A 123 4.47 -2.34 -6.25
CA PHE A 123 3.88 -1.02 -6.01
C PHE A 123 3.05 -0.54 -7.19
N ASN A 124 3.57 -0.65 -8.41
CA ASN A 124 2.85 -0.29 -9.61
C ASN A 124 1.52 -1.05 -9.71
N VAL A 125 1.57 -2.38 -9.59
CA VAL A 125 0.39 -3.24 -9.70
C VAL A 125 -0.65 -2.89 -8.62
N ILE A 126 -0.23 -2.73 -7.37
CA ILE A 126 -1.12 -2.39 -6.25
C ILE A 126 -1.76 -1.01 -6.47
N VAL A 127 -0.96 0.02 -6.80
CA VAL A 127 -1.46 1.38 -7.02
C VAL A 127 -2.41 1.44 -8.21
N LYS A 128 -2.09 0.76 -9.32
CA LYS A 128 -2.95 0.69 -10.50
C LYS A 128 -4.32 0.12 -10.16
N VAL A 129 -4.39 -1.00 -9.43
CA VAL A 129 -5.67 -1.61 -9.04
C VAL A 129 -6.42 -0.74 -8.02
N LEU A 130 -5.73 -0.21 -7.01
CA LEU A 130 -6.35 0.67 -6.01
C LEU A 130 -6.91 1.96 -6.64
N SER A 131 -6.32 2.43 -7.73
CA SER A 131 -6.78 3.61 -8.46
C SER A 131 -8.16 3.45 -9.08
N ILE A 132 -8.63 2.23 -9.32
CA ILE A 132 -9.99 1.94 -9.80
C ILE A 132 -11.04 2.33 -8.75
N TYR A 133 -10.72 2.20 -7.46
CA TYR A 133 -11.64 2.46 -6.35
C TYR A 133 -11.57 3.90 -5.85
N GLY A 134 -10.43 4.58 -6.07
CA GLY A 134 -10.16 5.92 -5.58
C GLY A 134 -9.74 5.97 -4.10
N SER A 135 -9.16 7.10 -3.72
CA SER A 135 -8.53 7.36 -2.42
C SER A 135 -9.52 7.23 -1.24
N ASP A 136 -10.77 7.66 -1.41
CA ASP A 136 -11.81 7.65 -0.38
C ASP A 136 -12.25 6.24 0.03
N PHE A 137 -12.09 5.26 -0.86
CA PHE A 137 -12.49 3.88 -0.60
C PHE A 137 -11.41 3.04 0.05
N LEU A 138 -10.16 3.51 0.12
CA LEU A 138 -9.06 2.76 0.74
C LEU A 138 -9.34 2.38 2.19
N ILE A 139 -9.99 3.25 2.97
CA ILE A 139 -10.35 2.94 4.36
C ILE A 139 -11.31 1.73 4.45
N LYS A 140 -12.22 1.61 3.47
CA LYS A 140 -13.23 0.56 3.44
C LYS A 140 -12.60 -0.78 3.07
N LEU A 141 -11.73 -0.77 2.06
CA LEU A 141 -10.95 -1.94 1.65
C LEU A 141 -10.12 -2.48 2.82
N VAL A 142 -9.39 -1.59 3.49
CA VAL A 142 -8.54 -1.96 4.63
C VAL A 142 -9.34 -2.52 5.81
N LYS A 143 -10.53 -1.97 6.12
CA LYS A 143 -11.36 -2.52 7.19
C LYS A 143 -11.93 -3.91 6.87
N ALA A 144 -12.13 -4.20 5.58
CA ALA A 144 -12.62 -5.50 5.11
C ALA A 144 -11.50 -6.55 4.97
N ASP A 145 -10.24 -6.11 4.87
CA ASP A 145 -9.07 -6.97 4.70
C ASP A 145 -8.98 -8.06 5.79
N PRO A 146 -8.65 -9.33 5.44
CA PRO A 146 -8.61 -10.44 6.39
C PRO A 146 -7.68 -10.25 7.59
N ASN A 147 -6.47 -9.70 7.40
CA ASN A 147 -5.51 -9.46 8.47
C ASN A 147 -6.05 -8.41 9.47
N ILE A 148 -6.64 -7.33 8.96
CA ILE A 148 -7.20 -6.27 9.80
C ILE A 148 -8.48 -6.75 10.49
N ASN A 149 -9.36 -7.43 9.75
CA ASN A 149 -10.64 -7.89 10.26
C ASN A 149 -10.47 -8.92 11.39
N SER A 150 -9.52 -9.86 11.25
CA SER A 150 -9.24 -10.86 12.28
C SER A 150 -8.74 -10.21 13.58
N LEU A 151 -7.79 -9.27 13.48
CA LEU A 151 -7.24 -8.56 14.64
C LEU A 151 -8.29 -7.67 15.32
N ASN A 152 -9.15 -7.00 14.54
CA ASN A 152 -10.22 -6.16 15.10
C ASN A 152 -11.28 -6.99 15.82
N LYS A 153 -11.62 -8.18 15.33
CA LYS A 153 -12.58 -9.09 16.01
C LYS A 153 -12.14 -9.50 17.41
N ILE A 154 -10.84 -9.56 17.65
CA ILE A 154 -10.26 -9.90 18.95
C ILE A 154 -9.71 -8.66 19.70
N ASN A 155 -10.05 -7.45 19.25
CA ASN A 155 -9.61 -6.17 19.81
C ASN A 155 -8.07 -6.07 20.00
N LYS A 156 -7.29 -6.66 19.08
CA LYS A 156 -5.83 -6.74 19.19
C LYS A 156 -5.16 -5.65 18.35
N MET A 157 -4.46 -4.73 19.02
CA MET A 157 -3.68 -3.65 18.41
C MET A 157 -2.18 -3.99 18.41
N THR A 158 -1.79 -4.99 17.62
CA THR A 158 -0.40 -5.46 17.53
C THR A 158 0.15 -5.34 16.11
N LYS A 159 1.42 -5.72 15.93
CA LYS A 159 2.02 -5.94 14.60
C LYS A 159 1.10 -6.83 13.75
N ILE A 160 0.92 -6.45 12.49
CA ILE A 160 0.20 -7.20 11.47
C ILE A 160 1.19 -8.11 10.75
N ASN A 161 0.83 -9.37 10.54
CA ASN A 161 1.66 -10.33 9.82
C ASN A 161 1.59 -10.08 8.31
N THR A 162 2.70 -9.62 7.73
CA THR A 162 2.85 -9.38 6.28
C THR A 162 3.92 -10.26 5.65
N ASP A 163 4.54 -11.13 6.45
CA ASP A 163 5.61 -12.02 6.00
C ASP A 163 5.05 -13.16 5.14
N ASN A 164 5.94 -13.94 4.52
CA ASN A 164 5.55 -15.13 3.76
C ASN A 164 5.23 -16.31 4.68
N CYS A 165 4.15 -16.21 5.46
CA CYS A 165 3.67 -17.25 6.37
C CYS A 165 2.13 -17.37 6.30
N GLU A 166 1.57 -18.45 6.85
CA GLU A 166 0.12 -18.70 6.86
C GLU A 166 -0.64 -17.68 7.72
N GLU A 167 0.04 -17.04 8.67
CA GLU A 167 -0.58 -16.00 9.51
C GLU A 167 -0.83 -14.69 8.74
N ASN A 168 -0.27 -14.53 7.54
CA ASN A 168 -0.61 -13.43 6.63
C ASN A 168 -1.90 -13.77 5.86
N LEU A 169 -3.04 -13.50 6.50
CA LEU A 169 -4.36 -13.86 5.99
C LEU A 169 -4.73 -13.16 4.68
N SER A 170 -4.21 -11.95 4.42
CA SER A 170 -4.40 -11.27 3.13
C SER A 170 -3.75 -12.05 1.99
N LYS A 171 -2.51 -12.54 2.22
CA LYS A 171 -1.78 -13.39 1.28
C LYS A 171 -2.50 -14.73 1.07
N GLU A 172 -2.89 -15.41 2.15
CA GLU A 172 -3.62 -16.69 2.04
C GLU A 172 -4.95 -16.54 1.31
N PHE A 173 -5.70 -15.48 1.59
CA PHE A 173 -6.94 -15.20 0.87
C PHE A 173 -6.70 -14.93 -0.62
N PHE A 174 -5.65 -14.17 -0.97
CA PHE A 174 -5.27 -13.97 -2.37
C PHE A 174 -4.91 -15.29 -3.06
N LEU A 175 -4.11 -16.14 -2.41
CA LEU A 175 -3.70 -17.45 -2.96
C LEU A 175 -4.91 -18.35 -3.19
N PHE A 176 -5.85 -18.39 -2.24
CA PHE A 176 -7.12 -19.10 -2.40
C PHE A 176 -7.91 -18.63 -3.63
N LEU A 177 -8.03 -17.32 -3.85
CA LEU A 177 -8.69 -16.78 -5.05
C LEU A 177 -7.97 -17.19 -6.33
N LYS A 178 -6.64 -17.04 -6.34
CA LYS A 178 -5.80 -17.40 -7.48
C LYS A 178 -5.92 -18.87 -7.86
N ASP A 179 -5.87 -19.77 -6.88
CA ASP A 179 -5.95 -21.22 -7.13
C ASP A 179 -7.33 -21.61 -7.68
N ASN A 180 -8.40 -20.99 -7.18
CA ASN A 180 -9.75 -21.21 -7.71
C ASN A 180 -9.93 -20.64 -9.11
N SER A 181 -9.37 -19.47 -9.40
CA SER A 181 -9.38 -18.87 -10.73
C SER A 181 -8.64 -19.75 -11.75
N LYS A 182 -7.45 -20.26 -11.40
CA LYS A 182 -6.68 -21.16 -12.26
C LYS A 182 -7.42 -22.45 -12.60
N LYS A 183 -8.12 -23.05 -11.64
CA LYS A 183 -8.96 -24.24 -11.89
C LYS A 183 -10.03 -24.00 -12.96
N ARG A 184 -10.51 -22.75 -13.10
CA ARG A 184 -11.54 -22.36 -14.07
C ARG A 184 -10.96 -21.89 -15.40
N ASN A 185 -9.86 -21.13 -15.37
CA ASN A 185 -9.20 -20.60 -16.55
C ASN A 185 -7.73 -20.26 -16.28
N ASN A 186 -6.82 -20.97 -16.95
CA ASN A 186 -5.37 -20.78 -16.81
C ASN A 186 -4.84 -19.46 -17.37
N LYS A 187 -5.65 -18.67 -18.10
CA LYS A 187 -5.25 -17.37 -18.65
C LYS A 187 -5.39 -16.21 -17.65
N ILE A 188 -6.00 -16.43 -16.48
CA ILE A 188 -6.23 -15.37 -15.48
C ILE A 188 -4.89 -14.97 -14.84
N THR A 189 -4.57 -13.68 -14.90
CA THR A 189 -3.32 -13.12 -14.41
C THR A 189 -3.36 -12.84 -12.89
N ASN A 190 -2.21 -12.50 -12.30
CA ASN A 190 -2.20 -12.02 -10.91
C ASN A 190 -2.90 -10.65 -10.76
N GLU A 191 -2.87 -9.78 -11.79
CA GLU A 191 -3.59 -8.50 -11.77
C GLU A 191 -5.11 -8.72 -11.75
N ASP A 192 -5.61 -9.67 -12.54
CA ASP A 192 -7.04 -10.03 -12.53
C ASP A 192 -7.48 -10.58 -11.17
N ASN A 193 -6.67 -11.44 -10.57
CA ASN A 193 -6.94 -11.97 -9.23
C ASN A 193 -6.84 -10.88 -8.15
N LEU A 194 -5.99 -9.86 -8.34
CA LEU A 194 -5.90 -8.72 -7.45
C LEU A 194 -7.13 -7.83 -7.54
N LEU A 195 -7.65 -7.63 -8.75
CA LEU A 195 -8.92 -6.94 -8.95
C LEU A 195 -10.05 -7.69 -8.23
N LEU A 196 -10.14 -9.01 -8.40
CA LEU A 196 -11.11 -9.85 -7.71
C LEU A 196 -10.96 -9.79 -6.18
N PHE A 197 -9.73 -9.80 -5.68
CA PHE A 197 -9.43 -9.64 -4.25
C PHE A 197 -10.04 -8.35 -3.71
N PHE A 198 -9.75 -7.20 -4.34
CA PHE A 198 -10.29 -5.92 -3.89
C PHE A 198 -11.80 -5.79 -4.14
N ASP A 199 -12.35 -6.41 -5.18
CA ASP A 199 -13.78 -6.43 -5.46
C ASP A 199 -14.54 -7.14 -4.33
N ILE A 200 -14.00 -8.24 -3.82
CA ILE A 200 -14.60 -8.97 -2.69
C ILE A 200 -14.52 -8.13 -1.42
N LEU A 201 -13.37 -7.48 -1.14
CA LEU A 201 -13.25 -6.57 0.00
C LEU A 201 -14.26 -5.42 -0.09
N TYR A 202 -14.42 -4.85 -1.28
CA TYR A 202 -15.36 -3.79 -1.57
C TYR A 202 -16.82 -4.22 -1.38
N ARG A 203 -17.21 -5.39 -1.90
CA ARG A 203 -18.57 -5.94 -1.76
C ARG A 203 -18.91 -6.29 -0.33
N LYS A 204 -17.98 -6.89 0.43
CA LYS A 204 -18.19 -7.21 1.85
C LYS A 204 -18.50 -5.96 2.67
N TYR A 205 -17.93 -4.81 2.29
CA TYR A 205 -18.28 -3.54 2.91
C TYR A 205 -19.69 -3.05 2.50
N LYS A 206 -20.05 -3.10 1.20
CA LYS A 206 -21.37 -2.66 0.73
C LYS A 206 -22.53 -3.58 1.18
N GLY A 207 -22.28 -4.86 1.41
CA GLY A 207 -23.27 -5.84 1.87
C GLY A 207 -23.29 -6.06 3.38
N GLY A 208 -22.55 -5.27 4.15
CA GLY A 208 -22.42 -5.37 5.61
C GLY A 208 -23.26 -4.35 6.37
N SER A 209 -24.44 -4.00 5.87
CA SER A 209 -25.48 -3.32 6.62
C SER A 209 -26.48 -4.37 7.14
N ASN A 210 -26.11 -5.02 8.24
CA ASN A 210 -27.08 -5.65 9.13
C ASN A 210 -27.07 -4.88 10.44
#